data_AF-A0A6L8U1L1-F1
#
_entry.id   AF-A0A6L8U1L1-F1
#
_cell.length_a   1.000
_cell.length_b   1.000
_cell.length_c   1.000
_cell.angle_alpha   90.00
_cell.angle_beta   90.00
_cell.angle_gamma   90.00
#
_symmetry.space_group_name_H-M   'P 1'
#
loop_
_entity.id
_entity.type
_entity.pdbx_description
1 polymer ?
#
loop_
_entity_poly.entity_id
_entity_poly.type
_entity_poly.pdbx_seq_one_letter_code
_entity_poly.pdbx_strand_id
1 'polypeptide(L)'
;MPFLELFDETLDINATENYELSVQMSSDDISFCILDTLRNKFVMLRSYEPEDNSRFDPYRLSEIIKKDDFLTKKFRKTSIITPTSRSTLVPG
;
A
#
# COMPACT_ATOMS: atom_id res chain seq x y z
N MET A 1 5.29 -10.71 8.54
CA MET A 1 5.32 -11.11 7.12
C MET A 1 4.02 -10.62 6.48
N PRO A 2 3.94 -10.41 5.15
CA PRO A 2 2.66 -10.05 4.53
C PRO A 2 1.65 -11.18 4.72
N PHE A 3 0.38 -10.81 4.93
CA PHE A 3 -0.74 -11.76 4.97
C PHE A 3 -1.06 -12.25 3.55
N LEU A 4 -1.07 -11.32 2.60
CA LEU A 4 -1.23 -11.59 1.17
C LEU A 4 -0.12 -10.93 0.39
N GLU A 5 0.41 -11.64 -0.59
CA GLU A 5 1.35 -11.11 -1.57
C GLU A 5 1.09 -11.74 -2.94
N LEU A 6 0.74 -10.90 -3.90
CA LEU A 6 0.54 -11.27 -5.30
C LEU A 6 1.33 -10.28 -6.15
N PHE A 7 2.17 -10.78 -7.05
CA PHE A 7 2.92 -9.95 -7.98
C PHE A 7 2.93 -10.58 -9.37
N ASP A 8 3.01 -9.71 -10.37
CA ASP A 8 3.18 -10.08 -11.76
C ASP A 8 4.67 -10.17 -12.10
N GLU A 9 5.06 -11.15 -12.91
CA GLU A 9 6.45 -11.36 -13.36
C GLU A 9 7.06 -10.16 -14.10
N THR A 10 6.21 -9.25 -14.58
CA THR A 10 6.62 -8.02 -15.28
C THR A 10 6.87 -6.83 -14.37
N LEU A 11 6.68 -6.99 -13.05
CA LEU A 11 6.99 -5.96 -12.06
C LEU A 11 8.50 -5.75 -11.97
N ASP A 12 8.97 -4.54 -12.30
CA ASP A 12 10.37 -4.15 -12.13
C ASP A 12 10.50 -3.08 -11.04
N ILE A 13 11.15 -3.45 -9.92
CA ILE A 13 11.41 -2.55 -8.78
C ILE A 13 12.31 -1.36 -9.15
N ASN A 14 13.08 -1.44 -10.24
CA ASN A 14 13.92 -0.34 -10.71
C ASN A 14 13.14 0.66 -11.57
N ALA A 15 11.92 0.32 -11.98
CA ALA A 15 11.06 1.12 -12.83
C ALA A 15 9.86 1.75 -12.09
N THR A 16 9.89 1.80 -10.75
CA THR A 16 8.75 2.27 -9.92
C THR A 16 8.29 3.68 -10.27
N GLU A 17 9.16 4.53 -10.80
CA GLU A 17 8.81 5.88 -11.27
C GLU A 17 7.80 5.89 -12.43
N ASN A 18 7.59 4.76 -13.11
CA ASN A 18 6.58 4.62 -14.18
C ASN A 18 5.23 4.08 -13.67
N TYR A 19 5.19 3.64 -12.40
CA TYR A 19 4.01 3.05 -11.79
C TYR A 19 3.31 4.02 -10.85
N GLU A 20 2.05 3.73 -10.54
CA GLU A 20 1.31 4.41 -9.49
C GLU A 20 1.12 3.48 -8.29
N LEU A 21 1.36 4.03 -7.09
CA LEU A 21 1.16 3.33 -5.83
C LEU A 21 -0.14 3.82 -5.19
N SER A 22 -0.98 2.89 -4.73
CA SER A 22 -2.11 3.21 -3.85
C SER A 22 -1.94 2.45 -2.54
N VAL A 23 -1.94 3.17 -1.43
CA VAL A 23 -1.76 2.61 -0.09
C VAL A 23 -2.99 2.92 0.74
N GLN A 24 -3.68 1.89 1.19
CA GLN A 24 -4.62 1.96 2.29
C GLN A 24 -3.88 1.71 3.60
N MET A 25 -4.10 2.58 4.58
CA MET A 25 -3.48 2.44 5.89
C MET A 25 -4.51 2.69 6.99
N SER A 26 -4.63 1.72 7.89
CA SER A 26 -5.46 1.78 9.08
C SER A 26 -4.71 1.18 10.27
N SER A 27 -5.34 1.18 11.45
CA SER A 27 -4.83 0.44 12.61
C SER A 27 -5.10 -1.06 12.51
N ASP A 28 -6.01 -1.46 11.64
CA ASP A 28 -6.46 -2.85 11.49
C ASP A 28 -5.71 -3.55 10.33
N ASP A 29 -5.23 -2.80 9.33
CA ASP A 29 -4.51 -3.32 8.17
C ASP A 29 -3.62 -2.26 7.49
N ILE A 30 -2.58 -2.71 6.78
CA ILE A 30 -1.95 -1.94 5.70
C ILE A 30 -2.07 -2.74 4.42
N SER A 31 -2.65 -2.15 3.39
CA SER A 31 -2.83 -2.80 2.10
C SER A 31 -2.40 -1.87 0.99
N PHE A 32 -1.69 -2.36 -0.03
CA PHE A 32 -1.32 -1.53 -1.17
C PHE A 32 -1.32 -2.31 -2.48
N CYS A 33 -1.43 -1.56 -3.57
CA CYS A 33 -1.33 -2.08 -4.92
C CYS A 33 -0.49 -1.15 -5.80
N ILE A 34 0.15 -1.77 -6.80
CA ILE A 34 0.95 -1.07 -7.80
C ILE A 34 0.27 -1.22 -9.15
N LEU A 35 -0.05 -0.08 -9.78
CA LEU A 35 -0.63 0.00 -11.10
C LEU A 35 0.46 0.34 -12.12
N ASP A 36 0.67 -0.56 -13.09
CA ASP A 36 1.38 -0.22 -14.31
C ASP A 36 0.47 0.62 -15.20
N THR A 37 0.79 1.91 -15.32
CA THR A 37 -0.02 2.87 -16.09
C THR A 37 0.12 2.73 -17.60
N LEU A 38 1.18 2.08 -18.09
CA LEU A 38 1.38 1.85 -19.52
C LEU A 38 0.49 0.71 -20.02
N ARG A 39 0.34 -0.33 -19.19
CA ARG A 39 -0.46 -1.52 -19.50
C ARG A 39 -1.86 -1.49 -18.87
N ASN A 40 -2.12 -0.50 -18.01
CA ASN A 40 -3.32 -0.36 -17.21
C ASN A 40 -3.66 -1.65 -16.43
N LYS A 41 -2.63 -2.24 -15.79
CA LYS A 41 -2.74 -3.51 -15.06
C LYS A 41 -2.14 -3.38 -13.67
N PHE A 42 -2.82 -3.92 -12.66
CA PHE A 42 -2.21 -4.11 -11.34
C PHE A 42 -1.16 -5.20 -11.41
N VAL A 43 0.07 -4.83 -11.08
CA VAL A 43 1.25 -5.71 -11.11
C VAL A 43 1.67 -6.15 -9.71
N MET A 44 1.04 -5.60 -8.67
CA MET A 44 1.24 -6.01 -7.30
C MET A 44 0.01 -5.74 -6.43
N LEU A 45 -0.28 -6.67 -5.54
CA LEU A 45 -1.19 -6.51 -4.40
C LEU A 45 -0.51 -7.11 -3.18
N ARG A 46 -0.39 -6.34 -2.09
CA ARG A 46 0.18 -6.81 -0.84
C ARG A 46 -0.62 -6.28 0.34
N SER A 47 -0.86 -7.12 1.34
CA SER A 47 -1.47 -6.70 2.60
C SER A 47 -0.71 -7.23 3.82
N TYR A 48 -0.76 -6.45 4.88
CA TYR A 48 -0.25 -6.76 6.20
C TYR A 48 -1.41 -6.67 7.18
N GLU A 49 -1.61 -7.74 7.93
CA GLU A 49 -2.60 -7.81 9.00
C GLU A 49 -1.88 -8.08 10.34
N PRO A 50 -2.37 -7.51 11.45
CA PRO A 50 -1.81 -7.76 12.77
C PRO A 50 -2.09 -9.21 13.20
N GLU A 51 -1.15 -9.79 13.95
CA GLU A 51 -1.35 -11.12 14.54
C GLU A 51 -2.44 -11.07 15.64
N ASP A 52 -3.16 -12.18 15.81
CA ASP A 52 -4.13 -12.41 16.90
C ASP A 52 -5.23 -11.35 17.08
N ASN A 53 -5.83 -10.86 15.98
CA ASN A 53 -6.89 -9.83 15.99
C ASN A 53 -6.52 -8.56 16.77
N SER A 54 -5.22 -8.27 16.89
CA SER A 54 -4.73 -7.05 17.51
C SER A 54 -4.81 -5.87 16.53
N ARG A 55 -4.32 -4.69 16.94
CA ARG A 55 -4.18 -3.52 16.06
C ARG A 55 -2.71 -3.16 15.94
N PHE A 56 -2.30 -2.67 14.78
CA PHE A 56 -1.00 -2.08 14.65
C PHE A 56 -0.89 -0.81 15.48
N ASP A 57 0.14 -0.76 16.33
CA ASP A 57 0.60 0.49 16.91
C ASP A 57 1.43 1.30 15.88
N PRO A 58 1.62 2.62 16.11
CA PRO A 58 2.36 3.47 15.17
C PRO A 58 3.82 3.04 14.91
N TYR A 59 4.48 2.38 15.87
CA TYR A 59 5.84 1.88 15.68
C TYR A 59 5.84 0.69 14.72
N ARG A 60 4.91 -0.25 14.89
CA ARG A 60 4.73 -1.39 13.98
C ARG A 60 4.40 -0.95 12.55
N LEU A 61 3.48 0.00 12.38
CA LEU A 61 3.17 0.58 11.06
C LEU A 61 4.44 1.16 10.41
N SER A 62 5.21 1.93 11.20
CA SER A 62 6.46 2.53 10.73
C SER A 62 7.53 1.49 10.36
N GLU A 63 7.62 0.39 11.10
CA GLU A 63 8.51 -0.71 10.77
C GLU A 63 8.12 -1.39 9.46
N ILE A 64 6.83 -1.65 9.24
CA ILE A 64 6.33 -2.26 8.00
C ILE A 64 6.68 -1.37 6.80
N ILE A 65 6.37 -0.08 6.89
CA ILE A 65 6.67 0.88 5.81
C ILE A 65 8.16 0.92 5.49
N LYS A 66 9.04 0.94 6.50
CA LYS A 66 10.50 1.03 6.30
C LYS A 66 11.14 -0.25 5.79
N LYS A 67 10.58 -1.41 6.13
CA LYS A 67 11.12 -2.73 5.75
C LYS A 67 10.58 -3.22 4.41
N ASP A 68 9.48 -2.65 3.93
CA ASP A 68 8.90 -3.00 2.64
C ASP A 68 9.72 -2.43 1.46
N ASP A 69 10.06 -3.30 0.52
CA ASP A 69 10.90 -2.98 -0.64
C ASP A 69 10.30 -1.92 -1.58
N PHE A 70 8.98 -1.77 -1.58
CA PHE A 70 8.25 -0.89 -2.50
C PHE A 70 7.75 0.38 -1.82
N LEU A 71 7.25 0.32 -0.57
CA LEU A 71 6.60 1.47 0.08
C LEU A 71 7.50 2.70 0.26
N THR A 72 8.83 2.52 0.26
CA THR A 72 9.81 3.62 0.35
C THR A 72 10.30 4.13 -1.00
N LYS A 73 9.90 3.50 -2.11
CA LYS A 73 10.32 3.87 -3.46
C LYS A 73 9.57 5.10 -3.96
N LYS A 74 10.18 5.75 -4.95
CA LYS A 74 9.55 6.86 -5.67
C LYS A 74 8.67 6.28 -6.78
N PHE A 75 7.41 6.70 -6.78
CA PHE A 75 6.42 6.38 -7.79
C PHE A 75 6.05 7.63 -8.59
N ARG A 76 5.44 7.42 -9.77
CA ARG A 76 4.87 8.52 -10.57
C ARG A 76 3.85 9.31 -9.75
N LYS A 77 3.02 8.59 -9.00
CA LYS A 77 1.98 9.11 -8.11
C LYS A 77 1.79 8.13 -6.97
N THR A 78 1.61 8.67 -5.77
CA THR A 78 1.25 7.90 -4.58
C THR A 78 -0.08 8.42 -4.04
N SER A 79 -1.07 7.54 -3.93
CA SER A 79 -2.36 7.83 -3.31
C SER A 79 -2.40 7.19 -1.92
N ILE A 80 -2.72 7.97 -0.90
CA ILE A 80 -2.89 7.48 0.47
C ILE A 80 -4.39 7.48 0.80
N ILE A 81 -4.89 6.34 1.24
CA ILE A 81 -6.29 6.11 1.58
C ILE A 81 -6.35 5.79 3.07
N THR A 82 -7.03 6.66 3.82
CA THR A 82 -7.17 6.50 5.27
C THR A 82 -8.65 6.25 5.57
N PRO A 83 -9.09 4.98 5.67
CA PRO A 83 -10.46 4.67 6.08
C PRO A 83 -10.65 5.17 7.52
N THR A 84 -11.61 6.08 7.71
CA THR A 84 -11.88 6.65 9.02
C THR A 84 -13.34 7.10 9.14
N SER A 85 -13.94 6.82 10.29
CA SER A 85 -15.23 7.37 10.68
C SER A 85 -15.16 8.85 11.07
N ARG A 86 -13.95 9.41 11.23
CA ARG A 86 -13.72 10.83 11.53
C ARG A 86 -13.60 11.67 10.26
N SER A 87 -14.50 11.44 9.30
CA SER A 87 -14.61 12.21 8.07
C SER A 87 -16.08 12.52 7.79
N THR A 88 -16.37 13.65 7.15
CA THR A 88 -17.73 14.01 6.75
C THR A 88 -17.71 14.67 5.39
N LEU A 89 -18.70 14.35 4.55
CA LEU A 89 -18.88 14.94 3.23
C LEU A 89 -19.66 16.26 3.38
N VAL A 90 -19.12 17.34 2.82
CA VAL A 90 -19.83 18.61 2.71
C VAL A 90 -20.18 18.82 1.23
N PRO A 91 -21.47 18.93 0.86
CA PRO A 91 -21.88 19.22 -0.51
C PRO A 91 -21.30 20.56 -1.01
N GLY A 92 -20.85 20.57 -2.26
CA GLY A 92 -20.41 21.77 -2.97
C GLY A 92 -21.56 22.56 -3.59
#